data_AF-A0A3S4N493-F1
#
_entry.id   AF-A0A3S4N493-F1
#
_cell.length_a   1.000
_cell.length_b   1.000
_cell.length_c   1.000
_cell.angle_alpha   90.00
_cell.angle_beta   90.00
_cell.angle_gamma   90.00
#
_symmetry.space_group_name_H-M   'P 1'
#
loop_
_entity.id
_entity.type
_entity.pdbx_description
1 polymer ?
#
loop_
_entity_poly.entity_id
_entity_poly.type
_entity_poly.pdbx_seq_one_letter_code
_entity_poly.pdbx_strand_id
1 'polypeptide(L)'
;MTKKIVILVITWLVFVLADYFYLPYFIQPFSWLLVCIILLILTVRQVIKLIKEKKNIKANRIINLSVTLSLLVLTFYNFNKIPNSIIEKIDWSISYNKRNQIVKDVLTEKLKPNTKMNNGICKLSFDFPIISNGGNDIWVYQNKTEGTKTIKFWISRGFFEAPQTYFIFTNDNETQKQYEELIKVKPEYNWKLEKNWYRIMERD
;
A
#
# COMPACT_ATOMS: atom_id res chain seq x y z
N MET A 1 -15.93 -1.59 25.80
CA MET A 1 -14.52 -1.57 25.31
C MET A 1 -13.68 -0.77 26.30
N THR A 2 -12.53 -1.27 26.76
CA THR A 2 -11.70 -0.53 27.73
C THR A 2 -10.85 0.53 27.03
N LYS A 3 -10.53 1.66 27.70
CA LYS A 3 -9.68 2.74 27.14
C LYS A 3 -8.37 2.20 26.53
N LYS A 4 -7.79 1.14 27.14
CA LYS A 4 -6.56 0.50 26.67
C LYS A 4 -6.72 -0.20 25.30
N ILE A 5 -7.87 -0.82 25.02
CA ILE A 5 -8.13 -1.43 23.71
C ILE A 5 -8.26 -0.33 22.65
N VAL A 6 -9.00 0.74 22.96
CA VAL A 6 -9.19 1.85 22.02
C VAL A 6 -7.84 2.43 21.62
N ILE A 7 -6.96 2.68 22.59
CA ILE A 7 -5.59 3.13 22.34
C ILE A 7 -4.84 2.12 21.47
N LEU A 8 -4.90 0.82 21.77
CA LEU A 8 -4.24 -0.21 20.97
C LEU A 8 -4.70 -0.21 19.51
N VAL A 9 -6.02 -0.10 19.26
CA VAL A 9 -6.59 -0.05 17.90
C VAL A 9 -6.14 1.22 17.18
N ILE A 10 -6.16 2.37 17.85
CA ILE A 10 -5.69 3.64 17.26
C ILE A 10 -4.19 3.54 16.92
N THR A 11 -3.36 3.03 17.84
CA THR A 11 -1.93 2.83 17.60
C THR A 11 -1.70 1.88 16.43
N TRP A 12 -2.47 0.81 16.32
CA TRP A 12 -2.40 -0.10 15.19
C TRP A 12 -2.80 0.58 13.86
N LEU A 13 -3.87 1.37 13.85
CA LEU A 13 -4.28 2.14 12.66
C LEU A 13 -3.20 3.13 12.23
N VAL A 14 -2.60 3.85 13.18
CA VAL A 14 -1.48 4.76 12.91
C VAL A 14 -0.30 4.00 12.35
N PHE A 15 0.02 2.81 12.88
CA PHE A 15 1.08 1.96 12.36
C PHE A 15 0.81 1.54 10.90
N VAL A 16 -0.38 1.01 10.60
CA VAL A 16 -0.68 0.55 9.23
C VAL A 16 -0.64 1.72 8.23
N LEU A 17 -1.13 2.90 8.61
CA LEU A 17 -1.02 4.10 7.77
C LEU A 17 0.44 4.56 7.60
N ALA A 18 1.23 4.51 8.66
CA ALA A 18 2.65 4.84 8.61
C ALA A 18 3.43 3.86 7.73
N ASP A 19 3.14 2.57 7.84
CA ASP A 19 3.73 1.50 7.03
C ASP A 19 3.44 1.70 5.54
N TYR A 20 2.19 2.04 5.20
CA TYR A 20 1.78 2.27 3.82
C TYR A 20 2.42 3.54 3.20
N PHE A 21 2.39 4.67 3.90
CA PHE A 21 2.76 5.96 3.31
C PHE A 21 4.21 6.39 3.56
N TYR A 22 4.78 6.07 4.72
CA TYR A 22 6.00 6.73 5.21
C TYR A 22 7.18 5.80 5.43
N LEU A 23 6.95 4.55 5.81
CA LEU A 23 8.06 3.66 6.12
C LEU A 23 8.82 3.30 4.83
N PRO A 24 10.15 3.52 4.80
CA PRO A 24 10.98 3.04 3.71
C PRO A 24 10.82 1.53 3.55
N TYR A 25 10.78 1.06 2.30
CA TYR A 25 10.56 -0.34 1.94
C TYR A 25 11.50 -1.33 2.65
N PHE A 26 12.74 -0.92 2.97
CA PHE A 26 13.69 -1.77 3.69
C PHE A 26 13.43 -1.83 5.22
N ILE A 27 12.71 -0.85 5.79
CA ILE A 27 12.33 -0.81 7.21
C ILE A 27 11.02 -1.58 7.45
N GLN A 28 10.12 -1.60 6.45
CA GLN A 28 8.80 -2.25 6.53
C GLN A 28 8.87 -3.67 7.12
N PRO A 29 9.74 -4.60 6.66
CA PRO A 29 9.79 -5.96 7.21
C PRO A 29 10.14 -6.03 8.69
N PHE A 30 11.09 -5.20 9.14
CA PHE A 30 11.50 -5.15 10.55
C PHE A 30 10.41 -4.58 11.43
N SER A 31 9.74 -3.52 10.97
CA SER A 31 8.63 -2.91 11.68
C SER A 31 7.42 -3.86 11.80
N TRP A 32 7.10 -4.56 10.71
CA TRP A 32 6.07 -5.58 10.66
C TRP A 32 6.35 -6.73 11.63
N LEU A 33 7.58 -7.25 11.65
CA LEU A 33 7.99 -8.32 12.54
C LEU A 33 7.88 -7.87 14.01
N LEU A 34 8.32 -6.66 14.33
CA LEU A 34 8.22 -6.09 15.68
C LEU A 34 6.76 -5.99 16.14
N VAL A 35 5.86 -5.47 15.29
CA VAL A 35 4.43 -5.37 15.62
C VAL A 35 3.79 -6.75 15.78
N CYS A 36 4.15 -7.72 14.93
CA CYS A 36 3.70 -9.11 15.08
C CYS A 36 4.11 -9.70 16.44
N ILE A 37 5.37 -9.52 16.87
CA ILE A 37 5.87 -10.01 18.16
C ILE A 37 5.11 -9.36 19.31
N ILE A 38 4.90 -8.04 19.27
CA ILE A 38 4.16 -7.31 20.32
C ILE A 38 2.73 -7.83 20.42
N LEU A 39 2.02 -7.96 19.29
CA LEU A 39 0.65 -8.46 19.26
C LEU A 39 0.54 -9.92 19.71
N LEU A 40 1.54 -10.75 19.39
CA LEU A 40 1.62 -12.13 19.86
C LEU A 40 1.77 -12.19 21.38
N ILE A 41 2.71 -11.45 21.96
CA ILE A 41 2.91 -11.37 23.41
C ILE A 41 1.62 -10.91 24.11
N LEU A 42 0.96 -9.88 23.56
CA LEU A 42 -0.31 -9.39 24.09
C LEU A 42 -1.41 -10.46 24.02
N THR A 43 -1.52 -11.18 22.90
CA THR A 43 -2.50 -12.25 22.71
C THR A 43 -2.28 -13.38 23.70
N VAL A 44 -1.03 -13.89 23.82
CA VAL A 44 -0.67 -14.94 24.80
C VAL A 44 -1.01 -14.49 26.22
N ARG A 45 -0.70 -13.24 26.58
CA ARG A 45 -1.06 -12.69 27.89
C ARG A 45 -2.57 -12.67 28.14
N GLN A 46 -3.39 -12.36 27.13
CA GLN A 46 -4.85 -12.38 27.27
C GLN A 46 -5.39 -13.81 27.38
N VAL A 47 -4.83 -14.76 26.62
CA VAL A 47 -5.18 -16.19 26.72
C VAL A 47 -4.88 -16.72 28.12
N ILE A 48 -3.68 -16.49 28.66
CA ILE A 48 -3.31 -16.93 30.02
C ILE A 48 -4.29 -16.38 31.05
N LYS A 49 -4.65 -15.09 30.95
CA LYS A 49 -5.60 -14.48 31.88
C LYS A 49 -7.01 -15.05 31.75
N LEU A 50 -7.46 -15.33 30.52
CA LEU A 50 -8.76 -15.97 30.29
C LEU A 50 -8.81 -17.36 30.93
N ILE A 51 -7.75 -18.16 30.78
CA ILE A 51 -7.65 -19.51 31.39
C ILE A 51 -7.67 -19.43 32.92
N LYS A 52 -6.94 -18.47 33.51
CA LYS A 52 -6.91 -18.26 34.98
C LYS A 52 -8.27 -17.85 35.54
N GLU A 53 -9.05 -17.08 34.79
CA GLU A 53 -10.36 -16.56 35.21
C GLU A 53 -11.54 -17.40 34.71
N LYS A 54 -11.30 -18.63 34.22
CA LYS A 54 -12.31 -19.47 33.55
C LYS A 54 -13.61 -19.70 34.32
N LYS A 55 -13.58 -19.60 35.65
CA LYS A 55 -14.76 -19.79 36.52
C LYS A 55 -15.71 -18.57 36.51
N ASN A 56 -15.20 -17.37 36.20
CA ASN A 56 -15.95 -16.11 36.23
C ASN A 56 -15.51 -15.19 35.06
N ILE A 57 -15.73 -15.64 33.82
CA ILE A 57 -15.30 -14.91 32.63
C ILE A 57 -16.16 -13.67 32.45
N LYS A 58 -15.54 -12.49 32.50
CA LYS A 58 -16.18 -11.21 32.18
C LYS A 58 -16.21 -11.00 30.67
N ALA A 59 -17.31 -10.44 30.13
CA ALA A 59 -17.43 -10.10 28.70
C ALA A 59 -16.25 -9.23 28.19
N ASN A 60 -15.79 -8.27 29.00
CA ASN A 60 -14.62 -7.45 28.67
C ASN A 60 -13.34 -8.27 28.42
N ARG A 61 -13.17 -9.43 29.06
CA ARG A 61 -12.01 -10.31 28.86
C ARG A 61 -12.05 -10.96 27.49
N ILE A 62 -13.24 -11.41 27.07
CA ILE A 62 -13.47 -11.98 25.73
C ILE A 62 -13.22 -10.91 24.67
N ILE A 63 -13.81 -9.72 24.82
CA ILE A 63 -13.60 -8.59 23.90
C ILE A 63 -12.12 -8.24 23.77
N ASN A 64 -11.39 -8.16 24.88
CA ASN A 64 -9.95 -7.88 24.85
C ASN A 64 -9.19 -8.92 24.02
N LEU A 65 -9.46 -10.21 24.22
CA LEU A 65 -8.80 -11.29 23.49
C LEU A 65 -9.17 -11.25 22.01
N SER A 66 -10.47 -11.12 21.70
CA SER A 66 -10.97 -11.04 20.32
C SER A 66 -10.30 -9.89 19.58
N VAL A 67 -10.24 -8.69 20.15
CA VAL A 67 -9.59 -7.55 19.49
C VAL A 67 -8.09 -7.81 19.29
N THR A 68 -7.35 -8.25 20.32
CA THR A 68 -5.91 -8.50 20.15
C THR A 68 -5.62 -9.58 19.11
N LEU A 69 -6.45 -10.63 19.06
CA LEU A 69 -6.34 -11.71 18.09
C LEU A 69 -6.68 -11.21 16.68
N SER A 70 -7.75 -10.42 16.52
CA SER A 70 -8.10 -9.82 15.24
C SER A 70 -6.99 -8.92 14.72
N LEU A 71 -6.39 -8.07 15.56
CA LEU A 71 -5.26 -7.22 15.14
C LEU A 71 -4.05 -8.07 14.75
N LEU A 72 -3.72 -9.13 15.50
CA LEU A 72 -2.64 -10.05 15.16
C LEU A 72 -2.90 -10.70 13.79
N VAL A 73 -4.09 -11.26 13.60
CA VAL A 73 -4.50 -11.89 12.34
C VAL A 73 -4.41 -10.88 11.20
N LEU A 74 -5.02 -9.70 11.33
CA LEU A 74 -4.98 -8.65 10.29
C LEU A 74 -3.57 -8.16 9.96
N THR A 75 -2.61 -8.31 10.87
CA THR A 75 -1.20 -7.94 10.62
C THR A 75 -0.42 -9.10 10.01
N PHE A 76 -0.85 -10.35 10.20
CA PHE A 76 -0.04 -11.51 9.88
C PHE A 76 -0.07 -11.86 8.37
N TYR A 77 1.10 -11.76 7.74
CA TYR A 77 1.44 -12.17 6.36
C TYR A 77 0.30 -12.01 5.33
N ASN A 78 -0.45 -13.08 5.06
CA ASN A 78 -1.49 -13.08 4.01
C ASN A 78 -2.72 -12.24 4.34
N PHE A 79 -3.00 -11.97 5.61
CA PHE A 79 -4.15 -11.18 6.02
C PHE A 79 -3.85 -9.68 6.03
N ASN A 80 -2.57 -9.29 6.07
CA ASN A 80 -2.16 -7.88 5.94
C ASN A 80 -2.58 -7.26 4.60
N LYS A 81 -2.90 -8.08 3.60
CA LYS A 81 -3.49 -7.59 2.33
C LYS A 81 -4.84 -6.91 2.53
N ILE A 82 -5.60 -7.27 3.57
CA ILE A 82 -6.94 -6.72 3.83
C ILE A 82 -6.85 -5.23 4.17
N PRO A 83 -6.16 -4.82 5.26
CA PRO A 83 -6.02 -3.41 5.58
C PRO A 83 -5.31 -2.63 4.47
N ASN A 84 -4.26 -3.21 3.86
CA ASN A 84 -3.56 -2.57 2.75
C ASN A 84 -4.46 -2.32 1.54
N SER A 85 -5.31 -3.28 1.14
CA SER A 85 -6.24 -3.08 0.03
C SER A 85 -7.28 -1.99 0.32
N ILE A 86 -7.73 -1.88 1.57
CA ILE A 86 -8.64 -0.81 1.99
C ILE A 86 -7.94 0.55 1.87
N ILE A 87 -6.73 0.67 2.41
CA ILE A 87 -5.96 1.93 2.36
C ILE A 87 -5.63 2.29 0.91
N GLU A 88 -5.24 1.33 0.08
CA GLU A 88 -4.93 1.54 -1.33
C GLU A 88 -6.14 2.09 -2.11
N LYS A 89 -7.34 1.57 -1.86
CA LYS A 89 -8.58 2.09 -2.47
C LYS A 89 -8.91 3.52 -2.01
N ILE A 90 -8.70 3.80 -0.73
CA ILE A 90 -8.91 5.14 -0.16
C ILE A 90 -7.91 6.13 -0.76
N ASP A 91 -6.62 5.77 -0.80
CA ASP A 91 -5.57 6.58 -1.42
C ASP A 91 -5.85 6.83 -2.91
N TRP A 92 -6.26 5.81 -3.66
CA TRP A 92 -6.69 5.98 -5.04
C TRP A 92 -7.75 7.08 -5.15
N SER A 93 -8.82 6.96 -4.37
CA SER A 93 -9.96 7.89 -4.41
C SER A 93 -9.59 9.32 -4.02
N ILE A 94 -8.83 9.50 -2.92
CA ILE A 94 -8.47 10.82 -2.40
C ILE A 94 -7.47 11.52 -3.33
N SER A 95 -6.46 10.80 -3.81
CA SER A 95 -5.34 11.36 -4.56
C SER A 95 -5.56 11.37 -6.09
N TYR A 96 -6.69 10.82 -6.58
CA TYR A 96 -7.01 10.69 -8.00
C TYR A 96 -6.84 12.00 -8.78
N ASN A 97 -7.47 13.08 -8.31
CA ASN A 97 -7.44 14.37 -9.01
C ASN A 97 -6.02 14.93 -9.11
N LYS A 98 -5.21 14.74 -8.07
CA LYS A 98 -3.81 15.18 -8.05
C LYS A 98 -2.96 14.34 -9.01
N ARG A 99 -3.17 13.02 -9.05
CA ARG A 99 -2.52 12.13 -10.03
C ARG A 99 -2.87 12.53 -11.46
N ASN A 100 -4.13 12.82 -11.75
CA ASN A 100 -4.56 13.32 -13.06
C ASN A 100 -3.90 14.66 -13.43
N GLN A 101 -3.71 15.57 -12.47
CA GLN A 101 -2.98 16.81 -12.71
C GLN A 101 -1.52 16.52 -13.10
N ILE A 102 -0.84 15.63 -12.35
CA ILE A 102 0.54 15.22 -12.65
C ILE A 102 0.63 14.56 -14.03
N VAL A 103 -0.31 13.70 -14.38
CA VAL A 103 -0.39 13.10 -15.73
C VAL A 103 -0.48 14.18 -16.80
N LYS A 104 -1.34 15.19 -16.63
CA LYS A 104 -1.43 16.32 -17.57
C LYS A 104 -0.12 17.08 -17.68
N ASP A 105 0.57 17.33 -16.55
CA ASP A 105 1.85 18.03 -16.55
C ASP A 105 2.95 17.22 -17.26
N VAL A 106 2.97 15.88 -17.13
CA VAL A 106 3.88 15.00 -17.88
C VAL A 106 3.54 14.97 -19.38
N LEU A 107 2.25 14.87 -19.73
CA LEU A 107 1.82 14.84 -21.13
C LEU A 107 2.12 16.16 -21.85
N THR A 108 1.91 17.30 -21.18
CA THR A 108 2.20 18.65 -21.69
C THR A 108 3.66 19.07 -21.53
N GLU A 109 4.54 18.14 -21.16
CA GLU A 109 5.99 18.38 -21.01
C GLU A 109 6.40 19.41 -19.95
N LYS A 110 5.47 19.86 -19.10
CA LYS A 110 5.75 20.71 -17.93
C LYS A 110 6.53 19.94 -16.86
N LEU A 111 6.32 18.62 -16.77
CA LEU A 111 7.09 17.72 -15.92
C LEU A 111 7.88 16.74 -16.79
N LYS A 112 9.20 16.76 -16.63
CA LYS A 112 10.16 15.87 -17.32
C LYS A 112 11.06 15.18 -16.28
N PRO A 113 11.71 14.07 -16.64
CA PRO A 113 12.72 13.45 -15.80
C PRO A 113 13.74 14.49 -15.32
N ASN A 114 13.85 14.65 -14.01
CA ASN A 114 14.61 15.71 -13.34
C ASN A 114 15.65 15.14 -12.37
N THR A 115 15.98 13.87 -12.53
CA THR A 115 16.99 13.17 -11.73
C THR A 115 18.30 13.04 -12.53
N LYS A 116 19.44 12.99 -11.82
CA LYS A 116 20.77 12.90 -12.43
C LYS A 116 20.97 11.66 -13.31
N MET A 117 20.23 10.58 -13.04
CA MET A 117 20.37 9.31 -13.77
C MET A 117 19.54 9.25 -15.07
N ASN A 118 18.71 10.25 -15.36
CA ASN A 118 17.88 10.35 -16.59
C ASN A 118 17.22 9.02 -17.04
N ASN A 119 16.73 8.24 -16.08
CA ASN A 119 16.15 6.90 -16.28
C ASN A 119 14.62 6.92 -16.37
N GLY A 120 14.03 8.07 -16.69
CA GLY A 120 12.58 8.28 -16.68
C GLY A 120 11.99 8.62 -15.31
N ILE A 121 12.79 8.65 -14.24
CA ILE A 121 12.30 9.05 -12.92
C ILE A 121 12.12 10.58 -12.86
N CYS A 122 10.93 11.00 -12.46
CA CYS A 122 10.59 12.39 -12.13
C CYS A 122 10.31 12.49 -10.63
N LYS A 123 11.09 13.30 -9.91
CA LYS A 123 10.80 13.67 -8.53
C LYS A 123 9.76 14.81 -8.53
N LEU A 124 8.64 14.60 -7.85
CA LEU A 124 7.63 15.65 -7.68
C LEU A 124 8.19 16.77 -6.78
N SER A 125 7.75 18.01 -7.02
CA SER A 125 8.27 19.21 -6.33
C SER A 125 7.74 19.40 -4.90
N PHE A 126 7.08 18.40 -4.32
CA PHE A 126 6.47 18.46 -3.00
C PHE A 126 6.57 17.11 -2.29
N ASP A 127 6.70 17.17 -0.97
CA ASP A 127 6.80 15.97 -0.12
C ASP A 127 5.43 15.52 0.43
N PHE A 128 4.43 16.42 0.49
CA PHE A 128 3.08 16.13 0.98
C PHE A 128 1.98 16.80 0.12
N PRO A 129 0.80 16.17 -0.09
CA PRO A 129 0.47 14.79 0.25
C PRO A 129 1.35 13.79 -0.50
N ILE A 130 1.49 12.58 0.04
CA ILE A 130 2.21 11.50 -0.64
C ILE A 130 1.30 10.98 -1.77
N ILE A 131 1.74 11.13 -3.01
CA ILE A 131 1.01 10.73 -4.22
C ILE A 131 1.58 9.45 -4.80
N SER A 132 2.87 9.20 -4.55
CA SER A 132 3.54 7.95 -4.86
C SER A 132 4.45 7.54 -3.71
N ASN A 133 4.28 6.32 -3.20
CA ASN A 133 4.98 5.78 -2.03
C ASN A 133 6.46 5.48 -2.30
N GLY A 134 6.98 5.85 -3.47
CA GLY A 134 8.41 5.84 -3.79
C GLY A 134 9.17 7.09 -3.36
N GLY A 135 8.73 7.79 -2.30
CA GLY A 135 9.28 9.10 -1.93
C GLY A 135 8.81 10.23 -2.86
N ASN A 136 7.57 10.15 -3.34
CA ASN A 136 6.98 11.05 -4.33
C ASN A 136 7.73 11.14 -5.66
N ASP A 137 8.51 10.12 -5.97
CA ASP A 137 8.99 9.91 -7.33
C ASP A 137 7.89 9.26 -8.18
N ILE A 138 7.87 9.53 -9.47
CA ILE A 138 7.11 8.78 -10.47
C ILE A 138 8.05 8.27 -11.55
N TRP A 139 7.68 7.17 -12.22
CA TRP A 139 8.41 6.69 -13.38
C TRP A 139 7.64 6.98 -14.66
N VAL A 140 8.27 7.71 -15.58
CA VAL A 140 7.73 8.06 -16.89
C VAL A 140 8.53 7.32 -17.97
N TYR A 141 7.82 6.50 -18.73
CA TYR A 141 8.34 5.86 -19.93
C TYR A 141 7.68 6.49 -21.15
N GLN A 142 8.46 6.75 -22.20
CA GLN A 142 7.96 7.27 -23.47
C GLN A 142 8.30 6.28 -24.59
N ASN A 143 7.27 5.83 -25.30
CA ASN A 143 7.45 5.04 -26.52
C ASN A 143 8.01 5.98 -27.60
N LYS A 144 9.21 5.68 -28.10
CA LYS A 144 9.91 6.53 -29.07
C LYS A 144 9.24 6.53 -30.45
N THR A 145 8.47 5.48 -30.78
CA THR A 145 7.87 5.31 -32.10
C THR A 145 6.54 6.05 -32.20
N GLU A 146 5.69 5.95 -31.19
CA GLU A 146 4.33 6.52 -31.21
C GLU A 146 4.20 7.83 -30.40
N GLY A 147 5.23 8.20 -29.62
CA GLY A 147 5.18 9.36 -28.72
C GLY A 147 4.23 9.18 -27.52
N THR A 148 3.68 7.98 -27.33
CA THR A 148 2.84 7.59 -26.18
C THR A 148 3.68 7.53 -24.91
N LYS A 149 3.04 7.75 -23.76
CA LYS A 149 3.66 7.82 -22.44
C LYS A 149 2.93 6.89 -21.46
N THR A 150 3.73 6.18 -20.67
CA THR A 150 3.28 5.39 -19.52
C THR A 150 3.85 6.01 -18.26
N ILE A 151 3.00 6.25 -17.27
CA ILE A 151 3.33 6.93 -16.02
C ILE A 151 2.97 6.01 -14.87
N LYS A 152 3.96 5.63 -14.07
CA LYS A 152 3.81 4.74 -12.92
C LYS A 152 3.97 5.52 -11.62
N PHE A 153 2.99 5.38 -10.75
CA PHE A 153 3.01 5.84 -9.37
C PHE A 153 3.18 4.61 -8.47
N TRP A 154 4.30 4.49 -7.77
CA TRP A 154 4.52 3.43 -6.78
C TRP A 154 3.45 3.46 -5.68
N ILE A 155 2.89 2.29 -5.42
CA ILE A 155 2.13 1.92 -4.22
C ILE A 155 3.08 1.22 -3.23
N SER A 156 3.91 0.32 -3.74
CA SER A 156 5.03 -0.28 -3.02
C SER A 156 6.20 -0.48 -3.98
N ARG A 157 7.41 -0.15 -3.53
CA ARG A 157 8.66 -0.34 -4.28
C ARG A 157 9.17 -1.78 -4.27
N GLY A 158 8.54 -2.68 -3.50
CA GLY A 158 9.08 -4.00 -3.27
C GLY A 158 10.37 -3.96 -2.43
N PHE A 159 10.72 -5.09 -1.83
CA PHE A 159 12.00 -5.33 -1.17
C PHE A 159 12.29 -6.82 -1.17
N PHE A 160 13.53 -7.23 -1.45
CA PHE A 160 13.88 -8.61 -1.76
C PHE A 160 12.99 -9.18 -2.89
N GLU A 161 12.35 -10.32 -2.68
CA GLU A 161 11.44 -10.97 -3.64
C GLU A 161 10.01 -10.42 -3.61
N ALA A 162 9.75 -9.37 -2.82
CA ALA A 162 8.43 -8.75 -2.76
C ALA A 162 8.16 -7.95 -4.05
N PRO A 163 7.00 -8.16 -4.70
CA PRO A 163 6.68 -7.49 -5.95
C PRO A 163 6.51 -5.98 -5.79
N GLN A 164 6.70 -5.27 -6.89
CA GLN A 164 6.42 -3.85 -6.98
C GLN A 164 4.95 -3.67 -7.36
N THR A 165 4.31 -2.63 -6.84
CA THR A 165 2.89 -2.36 -7.13
C THR A 165 2.70 -0.90 -7.52
N TYR A 166 1.78 -0.67 -8.44
CA TYR A 166 1.64 0.62 -9.11
C TYR A 166 0.19 1.00 -9.38
N PHE A 167 -0.07 2.31 -9.31
CA PHE A 167 -1.10 2.94 -10.14
C PHE A 167 -0.44 3.40 -11.44
N ILE A 168 -0.98 2.97 -12.57
CA ILE A 168 -0.39 3.21 -13.89
C ILE A 168 -1.39 3.93 -14.77
N PHE A 169 -0.96 5.06 -15.34
CA PHE A 169 -1.62 5.69 -16.46
C PHE A 169 -0.86 5.35 -17.75
N THR A 170 -1.56 5.00 -18.82
CA THR A 170 -0.93 4.82 -20.14
C THR A 170 -1.88 5.19 -21.27
N ASN A 171 -1.39 5.94 -22.26
CA ASN A 171 -2.06 6.17 -23.54
C ASN A 171 -1.49 5.30 -24.67
N ASP A 172 -0.66 4.31 -24.34
CA ASP A 172 -0.07 3.36 -25.29
C ASP A 172 -0.99 2.15 -25.45
N ASN A 173 -1.50 1.93 -26.67
CA ASN A 173 -2.50 0.88 -26.92
C ASN A 173 -1.96 -0.54 -26.71
N GLU A 174 -0.68 -0.77 -27.01
CA GLU A 174 -0.05 -2.07 -26.80
C GLU A 174 0.07 -2.37 -25.31
N THR A 175 0.56 -1.41 -24.53
CA THR A 175 0.67 -1.49 -23.07
C THR A 175 -0.72 -1.71 -22.43
N GLN A 176 -1.75 -1.02 -22.92
CA GLN A 176 -3.13 -1.24 -22.45
C GLN A 176 -3.58 -2.69 -22.65
N LYS A 177 -3.33 -3.28 -23.83
CA LYS A 177 -3.65 -4.69 -24.10
C LYS A 177 -2.89 -5.63 -23.18
N GLN A 178 -1.60 -5.39 -22.96
CA GLN A 178 -0.78 -6.20 -22.05
C GLN A 178 -1.35 -6.19 -20.63
N TYR A 179 -1.75 -5.02 -20.11
CA TYR A 179 -2.36 -4.94 -18.79
C TYR A 179 -3.75 -5.58 -18.73
N GLU A 180 -4.55 -5.46 -19.79
CA GLU A 180 -5.85 -6.14 -19.84
C GLU A 180 -5.72 -7.67 -19.84
N GLU A 181 -4.72 -8.22 -20.52
CA GLU A 181 -4.41 -9.66 -20.42
C GLU A 181 -3.88 -10.04 -19.02
N LEU A 182 -3.00 -9.24 -18.44
CA LEU A 182 -2.48 -9.49 -17.09
C LEU A 182 -3.59 -9.50 -16.03
N ILE A 183 -4.60 -8.63 -16.18
CA ILE A 183 -5.81 -8.61 -15.34
C ILE A 183 -6.61 -9.90 -15.49
N LYS A 184 -6.74 -10.46 -16.69
CA LYS A 184 -7.44 -11.74 -16.89
C LYS A 184 -6.70 -12.91 -16.23
N VAL A 185 -5.37 -12.91 -16.29
CA VAL A 185 -4.55 -14.00 -15.73
C VAL A 185 -4.46 -13.93 -14.19
N LYS A 186 -4.38 -12.73 -13.61
CA LYS A 186 -4.23 -12.51 -12.16
C LYS A 186 -5.14 -11.38 -11.63
N PRO A 187 -6.47 -11.53 -11.67
CA PRO A 187 -7.42 -10.49 -11.27
C PRO A 187 -7.35 -10.15 -9.77
N GLU A 188 -6.81 -11.05 -8.95
CA GLU A 188 -6.64 -10.84 -7.51
C GLU A 188 -5.54 -9.80 -7.19
N TYR A 189 -4.61 -9.58 -8.12
CA TYR A 189 -3.52 -8.61 -7.98
C TYR A 189 -3.61 -7.47 -8.98
N ASN A 190 -4.42 -7.58 -10.03
CA ASN A 190 -4.44 -6.62 -11.11
C ASN A 190 -5.88 -6.27 -11.46
N TRP A 191 -6.19 -4.98 -11.58
CA TRP A 191 -7.51 -4.54 -12.02
C TRP A 191 -7.45 -3.18 -12.72
N LYS A 192 -8.45 -2.93 -13.56
CA LYS A 192 -8.67 -1.64 -14.20
C LYS A 192 -9.28 -0.68 -13.18
N LEU A 193 -8.76 0.54 -13.09
CA LEU A 193 -9.26 1.56 -12.18
C LEU A 193 -10.24 2.47 -12.90
N GLU A 194 -9.82 3.02 -14.05
CA GLU A 194 -10.61 3.89 -14.93
C GLU A 194 -10.09 3.78 -16.39
N LYS A 195 -10.61 4.60 -17.30
CA LYS A 195 -10.06 4.73 -18.65
C LYS A 195 -8.58 5.09 -18.57
N ASN A 196 -7.74 4.31 -19.24
CA ASN A 196 -6.27 4.44 -19.27
C ASN A 196 -5.56 4.25 -17.91
N TRP A 197 -6.29 3.89 -16.84
CA TRP A 197 -5.76 3.73 -15.49
C TRP A 197 -5.85 2.28 -15.01
N TYR A 198 -4.74 1.76 -14.49
CA TYR A 198 -4.60 0.37 -14.09
C TYR A 198 -3.91 0.27 -12.72
N ARG A 199 -4.32 -0.71 -11.91
CA ARG A 199 -3.56 -1.16 -10.74
C ARG A 199 -2.85 -2.44 -11.11
N ILE A 200 -1.52 -2.42 -11.11
CA ILE A 200 -0.70 -3.55 -11.55
C ILE A 200 0.33 -3.92 -10.49
N MET A 201 0.49 -5.22 -10.26
CA MET A 201 1.58 -5.83 -9.51
C MET A 201 2.59 -6.42 -10.49
N GLU A 202 3.79 -5.85 -10.52
CA GLU A 202 4.92 -6.35 -11.30
C GLU A 202 5.77 -7.25 -10.40
N ARG A 203 5.99 -8.49 -10.82
CA ARG A 203 7.08 -9.33 -10.31
C ARG A 203 8.19 -9.26 -11.33
N ASP A 204 9.37 -8.85 -10.88
CA ASP A 204 10.61 -9.04 -11.65
C ASP A 204 10.86 -10.55 -11.86
#